data_AF-A0A542I0V8-F1
#
_entry.id   AF-A0A542I0V8-F1
#
_cell.length_a   1.000
_cell.length_b   1.000
_cell.length_c   1.000
_cell.angle_alpha   90.00
_cell.angle_beta   90.00
_cell.angle_gamma   90.00
#
_symmetry.space_group_name_H-M   'P 1'
#
loop_
_entity.id
_entity.type
_entity.pdbx_description
1 polymer ?
#
loop_
_entity_poly.entity_id
_entity_poly.type
_entity_poly.pdbx_seq_one_letter_code
_entity_poly.pdbx_strand_id
1 'polypeptide(L)'
;MSAKIYSMSDGATSADSGLRERKRAATRAAITSTARALTAERGLNGYTVEEVCEAAGISRRTFFNYFPTKEDAIIGHADDDVPADAVEEFVAGGAGSPAGDISPTLFRDLVRLSLRLAEDMAASEEETRQLIGVVRKEPQLILRIIGVTEQREAQFARDVARREGVAPDHPVVQMAVVLLSTIARKSSMAYFADGNTRSYRDLLLENLSAASLLFSQPFDIPDPISAKGQS
;
A
#
# COMPACT_ATOMS: atom_id res chain seq x y z
N MET A 1 19.72 15.95 -52.33
CA MET A 1 19.13 14.83 -51.57
C MET A 1 19.01 15.25 -50.12
N SER A 2 17.77 15.41 -49.64
CA SER A 2 17.44 15.79 -48.25
C SER A 2 16.75 14.64 -47.54
N ALA A 3 17.12 14.38 -46.28
CA ALA A 3 16.28 13.84 -45.19
C ALA A 3 17.08 13.94 -43.87
N LYS A 4 16.81 14.94 -43.02
CA LYS A 4 16.04 14.89 -41.74
C LYS A 4 16.62 13.89 -40.72
N ILE A 5 17.29 14.32 -39.64
CA ILE A 5 16.76 14.90 -38.38
C ILE A 5 15.59 14.08 -37.82
N TYR A 6 15.87 13.23 -36.83
CA TYR A 6 15.08 13.02 -35.60
C TYR A 6 15.82 12.02 -34.69
N SER A 7 16.36 12.48 -33.56
CA SER A 7 16.37 11.72 -32.28
C SER A 7 16.98 12.59 -31.19
N MET A 8 16.17 13.54 -30.70
CA MET A 8 16.34 14.20 -29.41
C MET A 8 14.93 14.50 -28.91
N SER A 9 14.25 13.52 -28.29
CA SER A 9 12.91 13.75 -27.72
C SER A 9 12.44 12.76 -26.63
N ASP A 10 13.23 11.78 -26.17
CA ASP A 10 12.74 10.84 -25.13
C ASP A 10 13.08 11.25 -23.68
N GLY A 11 14.02 12.18 -23.46
CA GLY A 11 14.41 12.60 -22.11
C GLY A 11 13.49 13.64 -21.45
N ALA A 12 12.74 14.41 -22.23
CA ALA A 12 11.87 15.48 -21.70
C ALA A 12 10.51 14.94 -21.20
N THR A 13 10.02 13.85 -21.79
CA THR A 13 8.69 13.30 -21.52
C THR A 13 8.63 12.58 -20.16
N SER A 14 9.70 11.90 -19.74
CA SER A 14 9.79 11.22 -18.45
C SER A 14 9.97 12.17 -17.26
N ALA A 15 10.68 13.27 -17.45
CA ALA A 15 10.84 14.29 -16.42
C ALA A 15 9.55 15.09 -16.19
N ASP A 16 8.79 15.39 -17.26
CA ASP A 16 7.49 16.06 -17.17
C ASP A 16 6.40 15.14 -16.60
N SER A 17 6.40 13.84 -16.93
CA SER A 17 5.49 12.87 -16.31
C SER A 17 5.76 12.73 -14.81
N GLY A 18 7.02 12.64 -14.39
CA GLY A 18 7.39 12.57 -12.97
C GLY A 18 7.01 13.81 -12.17
N LEU A 19 7.14 15.02 -12.75
CA LEU A 19 6.71 16.25 -12.08
C LEU A 19 5.18 16.32 -11.93
N ARG A 20 4.43 15.87 -12.94
CA ARG A 20 2.97 15.81 -12.89
C ARG A 20 2.49 14.82 -11.84
N GLU A 21 3.11 13.63 -11.76
CA GLU A 21 2.80 12.63 -10.74
C GLU A 21 3.08 13.13 -9.33
N ARG A 22 4.23 13.79 -9.11
CA ARG A 22 4.56 14.40 -7.81
C ARG A 22 3.55 15.48 -7.41
N LYS A 23 3.18 16.38 -8.33
CA LYS A 23 2.15 17.40 -8.07
C LYS A 23 0.79 16.78 -7.78
N ARG A 24 0.46 15.69 -8.47
CA ARG A 24 -0.79 14.94 -8.29
C ARG A 24 -0.82 14.28 -6.91
N ALA A 25 0.26 13.64 -6.48
CA ALA A 25 0.41 13.04 -5.15
C ALA A 25 0.36 14.10 -4.04
N ALA A 26 1.08 15.22 -4.19
CA ALA A 26 1.05 16.31 -3.22
C ALA A 26 -0.35 16.93 -3.06
N THR A 27 -1.10 17.07 -4.16
CA THR A 27 -2.49 17.57 -4.11
C THR A 27 -3.39 16.58 -3.37
N ARG A 28 -3.24 15.27 -3.59
CA ARG A 28 -3.99 14.25 -2.85
C ARG A 28 -3.69 14.29 -1.36
N ALA A 29 -2.41 14.31 -0.98
CA ALA A 29 -2.00 14.40 0.41
C ALA A 29 -2.60 15.64 1.12
N ALA A 30 -2.58 16.80 0.46
CA ALA A 30 -3.17 18.03 1.00
C ALA A 30 -4.69 17.91 1.21
N ILE A 31 -5.42 17.31 0.27
CA ILE A 31 -6.86 17.07 0.42
C ILE A 31 -7.12 16.10 1.57
N THR A 32 -6.38 14.98 1.63
CA THR A 32 -6.53 13.94 2.65
C THR A 32 -6.27 14.47 4.05
N SER A 33 -5.15 15.17 4.24
CA SER A 33 -4.78 15.79 5.51
C SER A 33 -5.87 16.78 5.97
N THR A 34 -6.36 17.62 5.07
CA THR A 34 -7.43 18.59 5.35
C THR A 34 -8.74 17.90 5.75
N ALA A 35 -9.16 16.88 5.01
CA ALA A 35 -10.37 16.12 5.28
C ALA A 35 -10.29 15.38 6.63
N ARG A 36 -9.14 14.78 6.95
CA ARG A 36 -8.88 14.13 8.24
C ARG A 36 -8.93 15.12 9.39
N ALA A 37 -8.30 16.28 9.25
CA ALA A 37 -8.31 17.33 10.27
C ALA A 37 -9.73 17.84 10.57
N LEU A 38 -10.50 18.19 9.53
CA LEU A 38 -11.88 18.64 9.68
C LEU A 38 -12.78 17.55 10.29
N THR A 39 -12.57 16.29 9.93
CA THR A 39 -13.31 15.17 10.53
C THR A 39 -12.96 15.00 12.01
N ALA A 40 -11.67 15.05 12.35
CA ALA A 40 -11.22 14.95 13.74
C ALA A 40 -11.80 16.08 14.61
N GLU A 41 -11.89 17.30 14.09
CA GLU A 41 -12.46 18.47 14.78
C GLU A 41 -14.00 18.40 14.85
N ARG A 42 -14.68 18.29 13.70
CA ARG A 42 -16.13 18.55 13.58
C ARG A 42 -16.98 17.30 13.33
N GLY A 43 -16.33 16.17 13.08
CA GLY A 43 -17.00 14.92 12.70
C GLY A 43 -17.32 14.90 11.20
N LEU A 44 -17.69 13.72 10.68
CA LEU A 44 -17.88 13.50 9.25
C LEU A 44 -18.93 14.48 8.69
N ASN A 45 -20.05 14.69 9.38
CA ASN A 45 -21.14 15.55 8.91
C ASN A 45 -21.00 17.03 9.31
N GLY A 46 -19.94 17.40 10.02
CA GLY A 46 -19.75 18.76 10.54
C GLY A 46 -19.10 19.75 9.57
N TYR A 47 -18.80 19.32 8.34
CA TYR A 47 -18.19 20.16 7.31
C TYR A 47 -18.57 19.72 5.89
N THR A 48 -18.37 20.63 4.95
CA THR A 48 -18.70 20.50 3.53
C THR A 48 -17.47 20.24 2.66
N VAL A 49 -17.68 19.75 1.43
CA VAL A 49 -16.59 19.59 0.44
C VAL A 49 -16.01 20.96 0.06
N GLU A 50 -16.84 22.01 0.06
CA GLU A 50 -16.43 23.38 -0.18
C GLU A 50 -15.42 23.88 0.86
N GLU A 51 -15.64 23.60 2.14
CA GLU A 51 -14.68 23.94 3.20
C GLU A 51 -13.35 23.21 3.03
N VAL A 52 -13.36 21.95 2.57
CA VAL A 52 -12.12 21.22 2.20
C VAL A 52 -11.43 21.91 1.03
N CYS A 53 -12.19 22.28 0.00
CA CYS A 53 -11.66 22.93 -1.19
C CYS A 53 -11.02 24.28 -0.87
N GLU A 54 -11.67 25.07 -0.01
CA GLU A 54 -11.16 26.36 0.46
C GLU A 54 -9.87 26.19 1.24
N ALA A 55 -9.86 25.27 2.23
CA ALA A 55 -8.68 25.00 3.04
C ALA A 55 -7.51 24.42 2.23
N ALA A 56 -7.78 23.58 1.23
CA ALA A 56 -6.76 22.99 0.35
C ALA A 56 -6.38 23.88 -0.85
N GLY A 57 -7.04 25.03 -1.04
CA GLY A 57 -6.77 25.95 -2.16
C GLY A 57 -7.09 25.39 -3.54
N ILE A 58 -8.14 24.56 -3.66
CA ILE A 58 -8.53 23.89 -4.90
C ILE A 58 -9.98 24.16 -5.29
N SER A 59 -10.34 23.88 -6.54
CA SER A 59 -11.73 23.93 -6.98
C SER A 59 -12.50 22.65 -6.60
N ARG A 60 -13.82 22.74 -6.51
CA ARG A 60 -14.69 21.57 -6.33
C ARG A 60 -14.54 20.51 -7.42
N ARG A 61 -14.37 20.95 -8.68
CA ARG A 61 -14.08 20.05 -9.81
C ARG A 61 -12.76 19.32 -9.57
N THR A 62 -11.74 20.03 -9.08
CA THR A 62 -10.44 19.45 -8.75
C THR A 62 -10.61 18.39 -7.66
N PHE A 63 -11.33 18.67 -6.57
CA PHE A 63 -11.60 17.70 -5.52
C PHE A 63 -12.19 16.39 -6.08
N PHE A 64 -13.28 16.49 -6.86
CA PHE A 64 -13.95 15.31 -7.42
C PHE A 64 -13.14 14.57 -8.50
N ASN A 65 -12.12 15.20 -9.10
CA ASN A 65 -11.16 14.49 -9.94
C ASN A 65 -10.22 13.57 -9.15
N TYR A 66 -10.07 13.81 -7.84
CA TYR A 66 -9.24 13.02 -6.96
C TYR A 66 -10.04 12.05 -6.12
N PHE A 67 -11.15 12.51 -5.54
CA PHE A 67 -11.96 11.73 -4.60
C PHE A 67 -13.44 11.81 -4.96
N PRO A 68 -14.12 10.67 -5.17
CA PRO A 68 -15.55 10.64 -5.46
C PRO A 68 -16.39 11.18 -4.30
N THR A 69 -15.92 10.98 -3.06
CA THR A 69 -16.65 11.33 -1.83
C THR A 69 -15.72 11.95 -0.78
N LYS A 70 -16.33 12.51 0.27
CA LYS A 70 -15.62 13.06 1.43
C LYS A 70 -14.96 11.95 2.24
N GLU A 71 -15.63 10.81 2.34
CA GLU A 71 -15.17 9.58 2.96
C GLU A 71 -13.92 9.04 2.26
N ASP A 72 -13.90 9.06 0.92
CA ASP A 72 -12.72 8.64 0.15
C ASP A 72 -11.53 9.58 0.39
N ALA A 73 -11.78 10.89 0.50
CA ALA A 73 -10.75 11.86 0.85
C ALA A 73 -10.20 11.65 2.27
N ILE A 74 -11.02 11.23 3.23
CA ILE A 74 -10.56 10.93 4.60
C ILE A 74 -9.67 9.69 4.61
N ILE A 75 -10.07 8.63 3.90
CA ILE A 75 -9.38 7.35 3.94
C ILE A 75 -8.09 7.42 3.12
N GLY A 76 -8.08 8.15 2.00
CA GLY A 76 -6.99 8.20 1.04
C GLY A 76 -7.14 7.14 -0.05
N HIS A 77 -6.31 7.20 -1.10
CA HIS A 77 -6.40 6.27 -2.23
C HIS A 77 -5.61 4.98 -1.97
N ALA A 78 -5.98 3.88 -2.65
CA ALA A 78 -5.22 2.63 -2.61
C ALA A 78 -3.80 2.77 -3.16
N ASP A 79 -3.62 3.67 -4.12
CA ASP A 79 -2.37 3.91 -4.84
C ASP A 79 -1.48 4.99 -4.20
N ASP A 80 -1.93 5.64 -3.12
CA ASP A 80 -1.21 6.77 -2.53
C ASP A 80 0.01 6.32 -1.70
N ASP A 81 0.08 5.04 -1.30
CA ASP A 81 1.02 4.56 -0.28
C ASP A 81 2.22 3.76 -0.83
N VAL A 82 2.30 3.51 -2.15
CA VAL A 82 3.37 2.69 -2.73
C VAL A 82 4.06 3.45 -3.87
N PRO A 83 5.31 3.92 -3.67
CA PRO A 83 6.05 4.60 -4.74
C PRO A 83 6.17 3.70 -5.97
N ALA A 84 5.79 4.20 -7.15
CA ALA A 84 5.78 3.41 -8.38
C ALA A 84 7.17 2.81 -8.69
N ASP A 85 8.23 3.54 -8.38
CA ASP A 85 9.61 3.06 -8.52
C ASP A 85 9.94 1.91 -7.56
N ALA A 86 9.36 1.87 -6.36
CA ALA A 86 9.51 0.75 -5.42
C ALA A 86 8.85 -0.52 -5.97
N VAL A 87 7.67 -0.38 -6.57
CA VAL A 87 6.97 -1.51 -7.20
C VAL A 87 7.75 -2.03 -8.40
N GLU A 88 8.20 -1.14 -9.28
CA GLU A 88 8.95 -1.57 -10.46
C GLU A 88 10.31 -2.19 -10.10
N GLU A 89 11.00 -1.68 -9.06
CA GLU A 89 12.20 -2.32 -8.52
C GLU A 89 11.90 -3.73 -7.98
N PHE A 90 10.81 -3.87 -7.22
CA PHE A 90 10.37 -5.16 -6.69
C PHE A 90 10.09 -6.16 -7.81
N VAL A 91 9.33 -5.75 -8.84
CA VAL A 91 8.98 -6.57 -10.01
C VAL A 91 10.22 -6.97 -10.81
N ALA A 92 11.15 -6.04 -11.03
CA ALA A 92 12.41 -6.32 -11.73
C ALA A 92 13.27 -7.36 -11.00
N GLY A 93 13.15 -7.48 -9.67
CA GLY A 93 13.86 -8.48 -8.87
C GLY A 93 13.52 -9.95 -9.21
N GLY A 94 12.40 -10.19 -9.91
CA GLY A 94 11.99 -11.53 -10.39
C GLY A 94 12.65 -11.96 -11.70
N ALA A 95 13.24 -11.04 -12.47
CA ALA A 95 13.68 -11.28 -13.85
C ALA A 95 14.75 -12.37 -14.04
N GLY A 96 15.42 -12.79 -12.95
CA GLY A 96 16.41 -13.87 -12.96
C GLY A 96 15.86 -15.27 -12.77
N SER A 97 14.55 -15.43 -12.53
CA SER A 97 13.89 -16.74 -12.33
C SER A 97 12.99 -17.09 -13.52
N PRO A 98 12.84 -18.37 -13.87
CA PRO A 98 11.88 -18.80 -14.89
C PRO A 98 10.46 -18.35 -14.54
N ALA A 99 9.72 -17.80 -15.51
CA ALA A 99 8.33 -17.44 -15.31
C ALA A 99 7.48 -18.69 -14.99
N GLY A 100 6.61 -18.57 -13.99
CA GLY A 100 5.77 -19.67 -13.51
C GLY A 100 6.33 -20.38 -12.27
N ASP A 101 7.63 -20.22 -11.97
CA ASP A 101 8.25 -20.68 -10.74
C ASP A 101 8.32 -19.55 -9.70
N ILE A 102 8.17 -19.92 -8.43
CA ILE A 102 8.39 -18.96 -7.34
C ILE A 102 9.89 -18.76 -7.14
N SER A 103 10.34 -17.53 -7.37
CA SER A 103 11.74 -17.14 -7.22
C SER A 103 12.23 -17.29 -5.77
N PRO A 104 13.49 -17.74 -5.57
CA PRO A 104 14.05 -17.91 -4.22
C PRO A 104 14.29 -16.58 -3.50
N THR A 105 14.20 -15.46 -4.22
CA THR A 105 14.41 -14.11 -3.71
C THR A 105 13.12 -13.42 -3.28
N LEU A 106 11.94 -14.00 -3.57
CA LEU A 106 10.64 -13.36 -3.34
C LEU A 106 10.50 -12.84 -1.92
N PHE A 107 10.70 -13.68 -0.92
CA PHE A 107 10.53 -13.29 0.48
C PHE A 107 11.46 -12.14 0.89
N ARG A 108 12.74 -12.21 0.49
CA ARG A 108 13.73 -11.17 0.78
C ARG A 108 13.32 -9.83 0.16
N ASP A 109 12.86 -9.86 -1.08
CA ASP A 109 12.51 -8.64 -1.82
C ASP A 109 11.16 -8.07 -1.32
N LEU A 110 10.23 -8.92 -0.88
CA LEU A 110 9.02 -8.51 -0.15
C LEU A 110 9.34 -7.81 1.18
N VAL A 111 10.31 -8.34 1.94
CA VAL A 111 10.79 -7.70 3.17
C VAL A 111 11.38 -6.32 2.87
N ARG A 112 12.22 -6.21 1.83
CA ARG A 112 12.80 -4.92 1.40
C ARG A 112 11.72 -3.92 1.02
N LEU A 113 10.75 -4.34 0.21
CA LEU A 113 9.61 -3.49 -0.17
C LEU A 113 8.85 -3.04 1.08
N SER A 114 8.51 -3.96 1.99
CA SER A 114 7.77 -3.65 3.23
C SER A 114 8.51 -2.63 4.11
N LEU A 115 9.84 -2.73 4.20
CA LEU A 115 10.67 -1.79 4.96
C LEU A 115 10.75 -0.41 4.31
N ARG A 116 10.75 -0.35 2.97
CA ARG A 116 10.70 0.91 2.24
C ARG A 116 9.36 1.62 2.46
N LEU A 117 8.25 0.87 2.39
CA LEU A 117 6.92 1.41 2.68
C LEU A 117 6.77 1.86 4.14
N ALA A 118 7.43 1.15 5.06
CA ALA A 118 7.46 1.51 6.47
C ALA A 118 8.16 2.86 6.74
N GLU A 119 9.18 3.22 5.95
CA GLU A 119 9.87 4.51 6.07
C GLU A 119 8.93 5.67 5.70
N ASP A 120 8.14 5.52 4.63
CA ASP A 120 7.17 6.53 4.19
C ASP A 120 6.03 6.70 5.20
N MET A 121 5.55 5.60 5.79
CA MET A 121 4.53 5.65 6.83
C MET A 121 5.04 6.29 8.13
N ALA A 122 6.29 6.02 8.53
CA ALA A 122 6.91 6.66 9.70
C ALA A 122 7.11 8.17 9.47
N ALA A 123 7.43 8.58 8.24
CA ALA A 123 7.50 10.00 7.88
C ALA A 123 6.13 10.71 7.99
N SER A 124 5.04 9.95 7.97
CA SER A 124 3.65 10.42 8.00
C SER A 124 2.93 10.00 9.29
N GLU A 125 3.65 9.91 10.41
CA GLU A 125 3.13 9.47 11.72
C GLU A 125 1.87 10.24 12.14
N GLU A 126 1.88 11.56 11.96
CA GLU A 126 0.74 12.42 12.28
C GLU A 126 -0.48 12.11 11.41
N GLU A 127 -0.29 11.86 10.12
CA GLU A 127 -1.40 11.50 9.23
C GLU A 127 -2.04 10.17 9.61
N THR A 128 -1.24 9.21 10.07
CA THR A 128 -1.74 7.90 10.49
C THR A 128 -2.46 7.99 11.85
N ARG A 129 -1.92 8.78 12.78
CA ARG A 129 -2.60 9.12 14.04
C ARG A 129 -3.95 9.79 13.79
N GLN A 130 -4.00 10.72 12.85
CA GLN A 130 -5.26 11.39 12.46
C GLN A 130 -6.28 10.40 11.91
N LEU A 131 -5.86 9.47 11.03
CA LEU A 131 -6.77 8.44 10.52
C LEU A 131 -7.35 7.58 11.65
N ILE A 132 -6.52 7.15 12.61
CA ILE A 132 -7.00 6.38 13.79
C ILE A 132 -7.98 7.21 14.62
N GLY A 133 -7.68 8.48 14.85
CA GLY A 133 -8.57 9.41 15.56
C GLY A 133 -9.92 9.54 14.87
N VAL A 134 -9.92 9.66 13.54
CA VAL A 134 -11.12 9.72 12.72
C VAL A 134 -11.94 8.43 12.82
N VAL A 135 -11.31 7.26 12.72
CA VAL A 135 -12.00 5.96 12.84
C VAL A 135 -12.64 5.79 14.21
N ARG A 136 -11.96 6.21 15.29
CA ARG A 136 -12.53 6.18 16.64
C ARG A 136 -13.77 7.07 16.77
N LYS A 137 -13.75 8.24 16.12
CA LYS A 137 -14.87 9.20 16.14
C LYS A 137 -16.02 8.80 15.22
N GLU A 138 -15.71 8.18 14.08
CA GLU A 138 -16.66 7.84 13.01
C GLU A 138 -16.55 6.35 12.64
N PRO A 139 -17.04 5.42 13.49
CA PRO A 139 -16.87 3.98 13.29
C PRO A 139 -17.49 3.44 11.99
N GLN A 140 -18.47 4.14 11.41
CA GLN A 140 -19.07 3.77 10.12
C GLN A 140 -18.08 3.79 8.96
N LEU A 141 -16.96 4.51 9.09
CA LEU A 141 -15.89 4.52 8.09
C LEU A 141 -15.11 3.20 8.02
N ILE A 142 -15.26 2.31 9.01
CA ILE A 142 -14.57 1.00 9.04
C ILE A 142 -14.88 0.16 7.81
N LEU A 143 -16.15 0.06 7.40
CA LEU A 143 -16.53 -0.73 6.22
C LEU A 143 -15.87 -0.20 4.94
N ARG A 144 -15.69 1.12 4.85
CA ARG A 144 -15.03 1.75 3.71
C ARG A 144 -13.53 1.48 3.73
N ILE A 145 -12.89 1.51 4.91
CA ILE A 145 -11.49 1.15 5.09
C ILE A 145 -11.24 -0.31 4.72
N ILE A 146 -12.13 -1.22 5.10
CA ILE A 146 -12.05 -2.63 4.71
C ILE A 146 -12.03 -2.74 3.18
N GLY A 147 -12.97 -2.09 2.48
CA GLY A 147 -13.00 -2.13 1.01
C GLY A 147 -11.75 -1.54 0.34
N VAL A 148 -11.19 -0.45 0.87
CA VAL A 148 -9.91 0.11 0.37
C VAL A 148 -8.74 -0.84 0.65
N THR A 149 -8.75 -1.51 1.81
CA THR A 149 -7.72 -2.51 2.16
C THR A 149 -7.78 -3.70 1.21
N GLU A 150 -8.96 -4.23 0.91
CA GLU A 150 -9.14 -5.32 -0.07
C GLU A 150 -8.63 -4.93 -1.46
N GLN A 151 -8.89 -3.69 -1.91
CA GLN A 151 -8.37 -3.19 -3.19
C GLN A 151 -6.84 -3.11 -3.20
N ARG A 152 -6.23 -2.66 -2.10
CA ARG A 152 -4.76 -2.61 -1.93
C ARG A 152 -4.15 -4.01 -1.94
N GLU A 153 -4.74 -4.95 -1.21
CA GLU A 153 -4.31 -6.35 -1.19
C GLU A 153 -4.42 -6.99 -2.57
N ALA A 154 -5.50 -6.72 -3.31
CA ALA A 154 -5.67 -7.20 -4.67
C ALA A 154 -4.64 -6.59 -5.63
N GLN A 155 -4.27 -5.31 -5.47
CA GLN A 155 -3.21 -4.69 -6.23
C GLN A 155 -1.85 -5.32 -5.91
N PHE A 156 -1.55 -5.51 -4.63
CA PHE A 156 -0.32 -6.14 -4.21
C PHE A 156 -0.20 -7.58 -4.72
N ALA A 157 -1.29 -8.35 -4.70
CA ALA A 157 -1.35 -9.67 -5.32
C ALA A 157 -0.99 -9.63 -6.81
N ARG A 158 -1.49 -8.63 -7.56
CA ARG A 158 -1.14 -8.43 -8.97
C ARG A 158 0.35 -8.14 -9.16
N ASP A 159 0.96 -7.35 -8.28
CA ASP A 159 2.38 -7.02 -8.38
C ASP A 159 3.28 -8.22 -8.09
N VAL A 160 2.94 -9.05 -7.09
CA VAL A 160 3.65 -10.32 -6.83
C VAL A 160 3.45 -11.30 -7.99
N ALA A 161 2.22 -11.45 -8.49
CA ALA A 161 1.92 -12.34 -9.61
C ALA A 161 2.66 -11.91 -10.89
N ARG A 162 2.72 -10.61 -11.17
CA ARG A 162 3.50 -10.02 -12.26
C ARG A 162 4.99 -10.33 -12.12
N ARG A 163 5.55 -10.26 -10.90
CA ARG A 163 6.95 -10.56 -10.62
C ARG A 163 7.31 -12.03 -10.89
N GLU A 164 6.46 -12.97 -10.49
CA GLU A 164 6.72 -14.41 -10.67
C GLU A 164 6.23 -14.98 -12.01
N GLY A 165 5.43 -14.22 -12.77
CA GLY A 165 4.79 -14.73 -13.98
C GLY A 165 3.73 -15.81 -13.70
N VAL A 166 3.05 -15.73 -12.55
CA VAL A 166 1.96 -16.63 -12.14
C VAL A 166 0.61 -15.90 -12.11
N ALA A 167 -0.48 -16.63 -11.86
CA ALA A 167 -1.80 -16.03 -11.70
C ALA A 167 -1.96 -15.33 -10.32
N PRO A 168 -2.75 -14.26 -10.20
CA PRO A 168 -3.00 -13.59 -8.91
C PRO A 168 -3.59 -14.49 -7.82
N ASP A 169 -4.33 -15.53 -8.19
CA ASP A 169 -4.90 -16.53 -7.27
C ASP A 169 -3.94 -17.69 -6.93
N HIS A 170 -2.70 -17.64 -7.41
CA HIS A 170 -1.67 -18.63 -7.06
C HIS A 170 -1.49 -18.69 -5.53
N PRO A 171 -1.47 -19.90 -4.90
CA PRO A 171 -1.47 -20.03 -3.44
C PRO A 171 -0.35 -19.24 -2.74
N VAL A 172 0.86 -19.22 -3.32
CA VAL A 172 1.98 -18.46 -2.75
C VAL A 172 1.75 -16.95 -2.81
N VAL A 173 1.12 -16.43 -3.87
CA VAL A 173 0.78 -15.01 -3.99
C VAL A 173 -0.21 -14.63 -2.89
N GLN A 174 -1.28 -15.41 -2.76
CA GLN A 174 -2.31 -15.19 -1.75
C GLN A 174 -1.73 -15.23 -0.33
N MET A 175 -0.89 -16.23 -0.03
CA MET A 175 -0.25 -16.34 1.27
C MET A 175 0.76 -15.22 1.54
N ALA A 176 1.52 -14.78 0.54
CA ALA A 176 2.45 -13.66 0.70
C ALA A 176 1.71 -12.37 1.10
N VAL A 177 0.59 -12.07 0.44
CA VAL A 177 -0.26 -10.91 0.75
C VAL A 177 -0.81 -11.02 2.17
N VAL A 178 -1.45 -12.14 2.52
CA VAL A 178 -2.05 -12.33 3.86
C VAL A 178 -1.02 -12.21 4.98
N LEU A 179 0.15 -12.83 4.82
CA LEU A 179 1.21 -12.81 5.82
C LEU A 179 1.73 -11.39 6.03
N LEU A 180 2.05 -10.68 4.96
CA LEU A 180 2.59 -9.32 5.05
C LEU A 180 1.56 -8.33 5.60
N SER A 181 0.31 -8.38 5.12
CA SER A 181 -0.78 -7.57 5.67
C SER A 181 -0.97 -7.81 7.17
N THR A 182 -0.90 -9.06 7.62
CA THR A 182 -1.06 -9.41 9.04
C THR A 182 0.11 -8.92 9.88
N ILE A 183 1.33 -9.07 9.39
CA ILE A 183 2.54 -8.57 10.07
C ILE A 183 2.52 -7.05 10.14
N ALA A 184 2.20 -6.36 9.04
CA ALA A 184 2.06 -4.91 9.01
C ALA A 184 1.00 -4.42 10.01
N ARG A 185 -0.19 -5.04 10.02
CA ARG A 185 -1.27 -4.73 10.97
C ARG A 185 -0.83 -4.91 12.42
N LYS A 186 -0.17 -6.02 12.76
CA LYS A 186 0.35 -6.28 14.11
C LYS A 186 1.36 -5.20 14.53
N SER A 187 2.27 -4.84 13.63
CA SER A 187 3.26 -3.78 13.85
C SER A 187 2.59 -2.42 14.06
N SER A 188 1.57 -2.09 13.26
CA SER A 188 0.83 -0.82 13.38
C SER A 188 0.10 -0.73 14.70
N MET A 189 -0.59 -1.81 15.12
CA MET A 189 -1.27 -1.83 16.42
C MET A 189 -0.32 -1.60 17.59
N ALA A 190 0.88 -2.20 17.55
CA ALA A 190 1.90 -1.98 18.58
C ALA A 190 2.48 -0.55 18.52
N TYR A 191 2.70 -0.04 17.31
CA TYR A 191 3.27 1.29 17.10
C TYR A 191 2.35 2.42 17.60
N PHE A 192 1.04 2.28 17.39
CA PHE A 192 0.02 3.25 17.83
C PHE A 192 -0.52 2.99 19.24
N ALA A 193 0.05 2.03 19.98
CA ALA A 193 -0.32 1.82 21.37
C ALA A 193 0.20 2.97 22.26
N ASP A 194 -0.59 3.35 23.27
CA ASP A 194 -0.23 4.43 24.18
C ASP A 194 1.10 4.10 24.89
N GLY A 195 2.02 5.07 24.91
CA GLY A 195 3.33 4.93 25.55
C GLY A 195 4.38 4.17 24.73
N ASN A 196 4.12 3.82 23.47
CA ASN A 196 5.15 3.27 22.59
C ASN A 196 6.28 4.29 22.35
N THR A 197 7.52 3.85 22.51
CA THR A 197 8.75 4.64 22.22
C THR A 197 9.57 4.06 21.08
N ARG A 198 9.13 2.93 20.51
CA ARG A 198 9.85 2.20 19.46
C ARG A 198 9.44 2.71 18.08
N SER A 199 10.38 2.69 17.15
CA SER A 199 10.09 3.03 15.75
C SER A 199 9.20 1.96 15.10
N TYR A 200 8.37 2.37 14.14
CA TYR A 200 7.57 1.42 13.35
C TYR A 200 8.46 0.38 12.63
N ARG A 201 9.61 0.83 12.11
CA ARG A 201 10.60 -0.02 11.45
C ARG A 201 11.08 -1.15 12.36
N ASP A 202 11.42 -0.85 13.61
CA ASP A 202 11.91 -1.86 14.55
C ASP A 202 10.84 -2.90 14.88
N LEU A 203 9.59 -2.46 15.08
CA LEU A 203 8.46 -3.36 15.32
C LEU A 203 8.18 -4.25 14.10
N LEU A 204 8.26 -3.69 12.89
CA LEU A 204 8.09 -4.45 11.66
C LEU A 204 9.20 -5.47 11.44
N LEU A 205 10.46 -5.07 11.62
CA LEU A 205 11.62 -5.97 11.51
C LEU A 205 11.55 -7.12 12.51
N GLU A 206 11.15 -6.84 13.75
CA GLU A 206 10.97 -7.86 14.78
C GLU A 206 9.92 -8.90 14.35
N ASN A 207 8.74 -8.44 13.92
CA ASN A 207 7.66 -9.33 13.49
C ASN A 207 8.02 -10.14 12.24
N LEU A 208 8.70 -9.52 11.25
CA LEU A 208 9.19 -10.21 10.06
C LEU A 208 10.25 -11.26 10.40
N SER A 209 11.18 -10.93 11.31
CA SER A 209 12.22 -11.87 11.77
C SER A 209 11.61 -13.05 12.52
N ALA A 210 10.64 -12.80 13.39
CA ALA A 210 9.90 -13.84 14.10
C ALA A 210 9.14 -14.77 13.13
N ALA A 211 8.47 -14.21 12.12
CA ALA A 211 7.80 -15.00 11.09
C ALA A 211 8.80 -15.83 10.28
N SER A 212 9.92 -15.25 9.84
CA SER A 212 10.97 -15.96 9.13
C SER A 212 11.53 -17.12 9.94
N LEU A 213 11.78 -16.92 11.24
CA LEU A 213 12.26 -17.97 12.14
C LEU A 213 11.22 -19.09 12.29
N LEU A 214 9.95 -18.75 12.47
CA LEU A 214 8.85 -19.70 12.60
C LEU A 214 8.69 -20.57 11.35
N PHE A 215 8.72 -19.97 10.16
CA PHE A 215 8.55 -20.71 8.90
C PHE A 215 9.82 -21.42 8.42
N SER A 216 10.98 -21.11 9.00
CA SER A 216 12.22 -21.87 8.76
C SER A 216 12.30 -23.19 9.55
N GLN A 217 11.37 -23.42 10.49
CA GLN A 217 11.32 -24.67 11.23
C GLN A 217 10.95 -25.83 10.30
N PRO A 218 11.48 -27.05 10.53
CA PRO A 218 11.12 -28.22 9.75
C PRO A 218 9.61 -28.50 9.86
N PHE A 219 8.96 -28.66 8.71
CA PHE A 219 7.56 -29.06 8.61
C PHE A 219 7.44 -30.18 7.59
N ASP A 220 6.99 -31.35 8.05
CA ASP A 220 6.65 -32.46 7.17
C ASP A 220 5.19 -32.31 6.73
N ILE A 221 4.96 -32.23 5.43
CA ILE A 221 3.61 -32.28 4.87
C ILE A 221 3.07 -33.69 5.16
N PRO A 222 2.00 -33.85 5.96
CA PRO A 222 1.42 -35.16 6.21
C PRO A 222 1.00 -35.78 4.88
N ASP A 223 1.24 -37.08 4.71
CA ASP A 223 0.74 -37.81 3.54
C ASP A 223 -0.75 -37.51 3.34
N PRO A 224 -1.20 -37.17 2.13
CA PRO A 224 -2.61 -36.95 1.87
C PRO A 224 -3.36 -38.19 2.34
N ILE A 225 -4.35 -38.01 3.21
CA ILE A 225 -5.16 -39.09 3.78
C ILE A 225 -5.63 -39.93 2.59
N SER A 226 -5.01 -41.09 2.40
CA SER A 226 -5.45 -42.06 1.41
C SER A 226 -6.88 -42.36 1.77
N ALA A 227 -7.80 -41.99 0.89
CA ALA A 227 -9.21 -42.34 0.99
C ALA A 227 -9.32 -43.87 1.00
N LYS A 228 -9.15 -44.46 2.18
CA LYS A 228 -9.32 -45.90 2.40
C LYS A 228 -10.80 -46.20 2.27
N GLY A 229 -11.15 -46.70 1.09
CA GLY A 229 -12.12 -47.77 0.87
C GLY A 229 -13.49 -47.58 1.51
N GLN A 230 -14.41 -46.98 0.75
CA GLN A 230 -15.78 -47.49 0.75
C GLN A 230 -15.82 -48.65 -0.25
N SER A 231 -15.91 -49.87 0.27
CA SER A 231 -16.48 -51.04 -0.42
C SER A 231 -17.51 -51.63 0.49
#